data_AF-V5WJ61-F1
#
_entry.id   AF-V5WJ61-F1
#
_cell.length_a   1.000
_cell.length_b   1.000
_cell.length_c   1.000
_cell.angle_alpha   90.00
_cell.angle_beta   90.00
_cell.angle_gamma   90.00
#
_symmetry.space_group_name_H-M   'P 1'
#
loop_
_entity.id
_entity.type
_entity.pdbx_description
1 polymer ?
#
loop_
_entity_poly.entity_id
_entity_poly.type
_entity_poly.pdbx_seq_one_letter_code
_entity_poly.pdbx_strand_id
1 'polypeptide(L)'
;MSSDTYPGIRCIDDLFTGWRCPRQLAERLTRRAEEFPGSYWLQASPGTYIEKPSGAGSTHQFLEKTRVLNEFRKILRERYPGIVEVYPGPYQDLLDATARESGGSGSGGSKQGHGIQELESATLELLSQWGASPHTEALHGTPDSPEFSESTEPGILNGVMISRGRILFLDLIQRGAYGGLSITLLKAASKVKDGYVREAAWLSQGLTAAGYQVDDVNVLYLNKDYPRNSSEIFSIQRQKKGHKFMKADIAAEVQRIEAALGSPPYRIESIPGCRSSSCPFCGSENPLPGPGDISRLHRSGGLASKLRAQGITRVKDLHLVKPPLKQKIKPYHWIQHQAELQGQEQVKTEALQNFLDGLKWPLYFLDFECYLEALPRWNGVGMWEHVPFLYSAYRMDNPGSRSESGFSPGSPEKVGSYLIEPGEDRRGELADALIRDLGSEGSILVYGIHFEKAVLRRLASLLDTRRKGLEQIIHRLVDLQKPFAEFSVYHPDQGGKISLKTVLPVLTRHGYEDDKVSSGSDAFIGYYYLMHPELPVPESWDPYARYVREDPRRFYREVESYCDTDTYGMAYLVNALINRLKKG
;
A
#
# COMPACT_ATOMS: atom_id res chain seq x y z
N MET A 1 20.65 17.44 39.42
CA MET A 1 19.30 17.89 39.84
C MET A 1 18.62 18.36 38.55
N SER A 2 18.19 17.47 37.65
CA SER A 2 16.96 16.64 37.66
C SER A 2 15.69 17.48 37.81
N SER A 3 15.00 17.70 36.69
CA SER A 3 13.59 18.10 36.65
C SER A 3 12.88 17.25 35.60
N ASP A 4 12.58 16.03 36.04
CA ASP A 4 11.36 15.26 35.79
C ASP A 4 10.85 15.11 34.35
N THR A 5 11.48 14.17 33.64
CA THR A 5 10.88 13.43 32.52
C THR A 5 9.73 12.55 33.03
N TYR A 6 8.50 12.90 32.69
CA TYR A 6 7.30 12.09 32.93
C TYR A 6 7.37 10.76 32.14
N PRO A 7 7.31 9.59 32.79
CA PRO A 7 7.28 8.28 32.16
C PRO A 7 5.83 7.82 31.98
N GLY A 8 5.43 7.36 30.79
CA GLY A 8 4.09 6.74 30.69
C GLY A 8 3.50 6.38 29.33
N ILE A 9 4.20 6.46 28.19
CA ILE A 9 3.50 6.28 26.89
C ILE A 9 4.12 5.19 26.01
N ARG A 10 3.26 4.25 25.57
CA ARG A 10 3.52 3.28 24.49
C ARG A 10 2.39 3.35 23.46
N CYS A 11 2.68 3.80 22.24
CA CYS A 11 1.75 3.70 21.12
C CYS A 11 1.85 2.30 20.51
N ILE A 12 0.75 1.55 20.48
CA ILE A 12 0.73 0.20 19.89
C ILE A 12 0.39 0.34 18.40
N ASP A 13 1.39 0.70 17.61
CA ASP A 13 1.23 0.87 16.15
C ASP A 13 1.17 -0.48 15.40
N ASP A 14 1.47 -1.61 16.05
CA ASP A 14 1.51 -2.93 15.40
C ASP A 14 0.13 -3.63 15.28
N LEU A 15 -0.90 -3.11 15.95
CA LEU A 15 -2.27 -3.64 15.87
C LEU A 15 -3.16 -2.87 14.89
N PHE A 16 -2.91 -1.58 14.68
CA PHE A 16 -3.71 -0.74 13.81
C PHE A 16 -3.11 -0.65 12.41
N THR A 17 -3.45 -1.61 11.56
CA THR A 17 -3.20 -1.47 10.12
C THR A 17 -4.18 -0.45 9.51
N GLY A 18 -4.00 0.84 9.79
CA GLY A 18 -4.83 1.86 9.14
C GLY A 18 -4.68 3.29 9.68
N TRP A 19 -4.56 3.45 10.99
CA TRP A 19 -4.57 4.75 11.67
C TRP A 19 -3.48 4.75 12.73
N ARG A 20 -2.36 5.41 12.46
CA ARG A 20 -1.32 5.67 13.47
C ARG A 20 -1.74 6.91 14.23
N CYS A 21 -2.06 6.73 15.50
CA CYS A 21 -2.30 7.86 16.41
C CYS A 21 -0.99 8.67 16.50
N PRO A 22 -0.98 9.98 16.21
CA PRO A 22 0.20 10.81 16.40
C PRO A 22 0.72 10.60 17.81
N ARG A 23 2.02 10.36 17.98
CA ARG A 23 2.65 10.12 19.28
C ARG A 23 2.19 11.14 20.33
N GLN A 24 2.10 12.42 19.98
CA GLN A 24 1.62 13.48 20.88
C GLN A 24 0.15 13.35 21.28
N LEU A 25 -0.70 12.81 20.40
CA LEU A 25 -2.11 12.56 20.68
C LEU A 25 -2.29 11.33 21.59
N ALA A 26 -1.58 10.24 21.30
CA ALA A 26 -1.51 9.08 22.20
C ALA A 26 -0.97 9.52 23.58
N GLU A 27 0.09 10.33 23.59
CA GLU A 27 0.71 10.87 24.80
C GLU A 27 -0.21 11.78 25.64
N ARG A 28 -1.19 12.44 25.01
CA ARG A 28 -2.15 13.34 25.69
C ARG A 28 -3.44 12.62 26.08
N LEU A 29 -3.95 11.74 25.22
CA LEU A 29 -5.15 10.93 25.50
C LEU A 29 -4.86 9.87 26.57
N THR A 30 -3.67 9.27 26.61
CA THR A 30 -3.27 8.33 27.67
C THR A 30 -3.15 9.03 29.03
N ARG A 31 -2.53 10.22 29.09
CA ARG A 31 -2.47 11.03 30.33
C ARG A 31 -3.86 11.39 30.86
N ARG A 32 -4.82 11.70 29.98
CA ARG A 32 -6.20 11.93 30.40
C ARG A 32 -6.96 10.64 30.73
N ALA A 33 -6.70 9.52 30.07
CA ALA A 33 -7.32 8.25 30.46
C ALA A 33 -6.90 7.77 31.86
N GLU A 34 -5.75 8.23 32.36
CA GLU A 34 -5.33 8.08 33.77
C GLU A 34 -6.12 9.00 34.72
N GLU A 35 -6.57 10.17 34.25
CA GLU A 35 -7.39 11.14 35.01
C GLU A 35 -8.88 10.73 35.10
N PHE A 36 -9.36 9.87 34.19
CA PHE A 36 -10.76 9.45 34.09
C PHE A 36 -10.90 7.91 34.13
N PRO A 37 -11.07 7.29 35.31
CA PRO A 37 -11.07 5.82 35.48
C PRO A 37 -12.33 5.11 34.92
N GLY A 38 -13.31 5.86 34.43
CA GLY A 38 -14.55 5.36 33.83
C GLY A 38 -14.46 5.03 32.34
N SER A 39 -15.60 4.73 31.71
CA SER A 39 -15.72 4.58 30.25
C SER A 39 -16.61 5.68 29.70
N TYR A 40 -16.15 6.36 28.64
CA TYR A 40 -16.81 7.55 28.10
C TYR A 40 -16.79 7.53 26.57
N TRP A 41 -17.88 7.98 25.96
CA TRP A 41 -17.95 8.27 24.53
C TRP A 41 -17.46 9.69 24.28
N LEU A 42 -16.62 9.86 23.26
CA LEU A 42 -16.13 11.19 22.90
C LEU A 42 -17.04 11.82 21.84
N GLN A 43 -17.53 13.03 22.14
CA GLN A 43 -18.17 13.92 21.19
C GLN A 43 -17.10 14.61 20.36
N ALA A 44 -17.39 14.85 19.09
CA ALA A 44 -16.49 15.63 18.28
C ALA A 44 -17.23 16.47 17.25
N SER A 45 -16.70 17.67 17.03
CA SER A 45 -17.30 18.70 16.20
C SER A 45 -17.26 18.30 14.72
N PRO A 46 -18.30 18.59 13.92
CA PRO A 46 -18.24 18.48 12.47
C PRO A 46 -17.31 19.58 11.92
N GLY A 47 -16.00 19.35 11.99
CA GLY A 47 -14.95 20.21 11.46
C GLY A 47 -14.14 19.44 10.43
N THR A 48 -13.81 20.10 9.32
CA THR A 48 -13.19 19.55 8.12
C THR A 48 -11.98 18.68 8.46
N TYR A 49 -12.20 17.37 8.38
CA TYR A 49 -11.16 16.35 8.33
C TYR A 49 -10.25 16.66 7.19
N ILE A 50 -8.96 16.36 7.39
CA ILE A 50 -7.85 16.28 6.44
C ILE A 50 -6.68 16.93 7.18
N GLU A 51 -6.21 16.25 8.24
CA GLU A 51 -4.77 16.21 8.58
C GLU A 51 -4.20 14.82 8.29
N LYS A 52 -3.10 14.77 7.51
CA LYS A 52 -2.43 13.51 7.15
C LYS A 52 -1.72 13.05 8.43
N PRO A 53 -2.07 11.88 9.00
CA PRO A 53 -1.40 11.41 10.19
C PRO A 53 0.12 11.33 9.93
N SER A 54 0.92 11.83 10.87
CA SER A 54 2.36 11.67 10.83
C SER A 54 2.70 10.17 10.80
N GLY A 55 3.20 9.69 9.66
CA GLY A 55 3.47 8.26 9.43
C GLY A 55 2.36 7.47 8.71
N ALA A 56 1.35 8.13 8.14
CA ALA A 56 0.49 7.52 7.12
C ALA A 56 1.34 7.08 5.91
N GLY A 57 0.83 6.12 5.11
CA GLY A 57 1.46 5.71 3.85
C GLY A 57 1.60 6.87 2.84
N SER A 58 1.91 6.57 1.58
CA SER A 58 1.94 7.63 0.56
C SER A 58 0.61 8.40 0.52
N THR A 59 0.65 9.70 0.21
CA THR A 59 -0.53 10.58 0.18
C THR A 59 -1.67 9.97 -0.63
N HIS A 60 -1.34 9.38 -1.78
CA HIS A 60 -2.25 8.59 -2.60
C HIS A 60 -2.99 7.48 -1.82
N GLN A 61 -2.29 6.65 -1.05
CA GLN A 61 -2.94 5.56 -0.29
C GLN A 61 -3.94 6.09 0.74
N PHE A 62 -3.65 7.26 1.33
CA PHE A 62 -4.59 7.92 2.23
C PHE A 62 -5.82 8.42 1.48
N LEU A 63 -5.64 9.06 0.32
CA LEU A 63 -6.73 9.56 -0.51
C LEU A 63 -7.64 8.43 -1.03
N GLU A 64 -7.06 7.32 -1.48
CA GLU A 64 -7.81 6.14 -1.91
C GLU A 64 -8.63 5.53 -0.77
N LYS A 65 -8.03 5.42 0.42
CA LYS A 65 -8.77 5.00 1.61
C LYS A 65 -9.94 5.93 1.90
N THR A 66 -9.72 7.24 1.80
CA THR A 66 -10.77 8.25 2.00
C THR A 66 -11.90 8.08 0.97
N ARG A 67 -11.58 7.86 -0.31
CA ARG A 67 -12.58 7.57 -1.35
C ARG A 67 -13.39 6.32 -1.04
N VAL A 68 -12.72 5.22 -0.69
CA VAL A 68 -13.38 3.96 -0.31
C VAL A 68 -14.30 4.16 0.89
N LEU A 69 -13.83 4.86 1.93
CA LEU A 69 -14.63 5.15 3.11
C LEU A 69 -15.83 6.05 2.80
N ASN A 70 -15.68 7.06 1.94
CA ASN A 70 -16.78 7.93 1.56
C ASN A 70 -17.86 7.19 0.77
N GLU A 71 -17.47 6.33 -0.18
CA GLU A 71 -18.45 5.50 -0.91
C GLU A 71 -19.15 4.53 0.04
N PHE A 72 -18.41 3.98 1.01
CA PHE A 72 -18.99 3.16 2.05
C PHE A 72 -20.02 3.90 2.90
N ARG A 73 -19.70 5.13 3.33
CA ARG A 73 -20.62 5.99 4.10
C ARG A 73 -21.90 6.29 3.33
N LYS A 74 -21.79 6.56 2.03
CA LYS A 74 -22.93 6.78 1.16
C LYS A 74 -23.87 5.57 1.14
N ILE A 75 -23.32 4.37 0.93
CA ILE A 75 -24.09 3.12 0.92
C ILE A 75 -24.75 2.87 2.28
N LEU A 76 -24.05 3.12 3.39
CA LEU A 76 -24.63 2.97 4.71
C LEU A 76 -25.81 3.93 4.96
N ARG A 77 -25.70 5.19 4.55
CA ARG A 77 -26.79 6.17 4.70
C ARG A 77 -28.02 5.78 3.88
N GLU A 78 -27.81 5.26 2.67
CA GLU A 78 -28.90 4.76 1.82
C GLU A 78 -29.56 3.52 2.43
N ARG A 79 -28.78 2.65 3.08
CA ARG A 79 -29.25 1.37 3.62
C ARG A 79 -29.87 1.47 5.02
N TYR A 80 -29.43 2.42 5.84
CA TYR A 80 -29.85 2.59 7.23
C TYR A 80 -30.36 4.02 7.48
N PRO A 81 -31.64 4.30 7.18
CA PRO A 81 -32.26 5.58 7.50
C PRO A 81 -32.17 5.84 9.01
N GLY A 82 -31.61 6.99 9.41
CA GLY A 82 -31.42 7.34 10.83
C GLY A 82 -30.03 7.04 11.41
N ILE A 83 -29.07 6.58 10.60
CA ILE A 83 -27.67 6.47 11.04
C ILE A 83 -27.14 7.80 11.57
N VAL A 84 -26.55 7.78 12.76
CA VAL A 84 -25.92 8.95 13.39
C VAL A 84 -24.43 8.89 13.08
N GLU A 85 -23.94 9.88 12.34
CA GLU A 85 -22.51 10.01 12.07
C GLU A 85 -21.86 10.91 13.12
N VAL A 86 -21.01 10.32 13.94
CA VAL A 86 -20.14 11.06 14.85
C VAL A 86 -18.91 11.43 14.06
N TYR A 87 -18.63 12.72 13.96
CA TYR A 87 -17.41 13.20 13.33
C TYR A 87 -16.37 13.48 14.41
N PRO A 88 -15.34 12.64 14.66
CA PRO A 88 -14.05 13.12 15.19
C PRO A 88 -13.53 14.37 14.45
N GLY A 89 -13.97 15.57 14.84
CA GLY A 89 -13.35 16.85 14.48
C GLY A 89 -11.83 16.83 14.71
N PRO A 90 -11.10 17.89 14.31
CA PRO A 90 -9.66 17.93 14.52
C PRO A 90 -9.37 17.51 15.96
N TYR A 91 -8.45 16.55 16.14
CA TYR A 91 -8.21 15.94 17.44
C TYR A 91 -7.91 16.96 18.55
N GLN A 92 -7.54 18.19 18.16
CA GLN A 92 -7.41 19.37 18.99
C GLN A 92 -8.75 19.87 19.58
N ASP A 93 -9.84 19.94 18.80
CA ASP A 93 -11.18 20.36 19.25
C ASP A 93 -11.79 19.35 20.24
N LEU A 94 -11.47 18.07 20.05
CA LEU A 94 -11.85 16.95 20.92
C LEU A 94 -11.22 17.05 22.33
N LEU A 95 -10.04 17.67 22.40
CA LEU A 95 -9.34 17.99 23.66
C LEU A 95 -9.89 19.25 24.33
N ASP A 96 -10.36 20.23 23.52
CA ASP A 96 -10.88 21.51 24.00
C ASP A 96 -12.34 21.43 24.49
N ALA A 97 -13.18 20.61 23.86
CA ALA A 97 -14.57 20.39 24.28
C ALA A 97 -14.65 19.77 25.70
N THR A 98 -13.77 18.81 25.99
CA THR A 98 -13.66 18.18 27.31
C THR A 98 -12.98 19.08 28.36
N ALA A 99 -12.33 20.18 27.95
CA ALA A 99 -11.81 21.18 28.87
C ALA A 99 -12.90 22.15 29.37
N ARG A 100 -13.94 22.43 28.55
CA ARG A 100 -15.01 23.40 28.88
C ARG A 100 -15.96 22.94 29.97
N GLU A 101 -16.10 21.64 30.20
CA GLU A 101 -16.93 21.11 31.29
C GLU A 101 -16.31 21.29 32.68
N SER A 102 -15.04 21.69 32.76
CA SER A 102 -14.32 21.95 34.01
C SER A 102 -14.28 23.42 34.45
N GLY A 103 -14.90 24.35 33.69
CA GLY A 103 -14.86 25.79 33.97
C GLY A 103 -16.21 26.47 33.76
N GLY A 104 -16.75 27.05 34.83
CA GLY A 104 -18.08 27.66 34.87
C GLY A 104 -18.34 28.78 33.85
N SER A 105 -19.62 28.90 33.49
CA SER A 105 -20.34 30.03 32.88
C SER A 105 -19.49 31.12 32.18
N GLY A 106 -19.33 30.99 30.86
CA GLY A 106 -18.89 32.08 29.98
C GLY A 106 -19.85 32.23 28.81
N SER A 107 -20.67 33.28 28.84
CA SER A 107 -21.59 33.66 27.76
C SER A 107 -20.81 34.17 26.53
N GLY A 108 -20.86 33.42 25.42
CA GLY A 108 -20.36 33.86 24.12
C GLY A 108 -21.07 33.08 23.01
N GLY A 109 -22.08 33.69 22.41
CA GLY A 109 -22.90 33.06 21.38
C GLY A 109 -22.17 32.83 20.07
N SER A 110 -22.29 31.63 19.52
CA SER A 110 -22.15 31.36 18.09
C SER A 110 -23.25 30.39 17.65
N LYS A 111 -23.89 30.69 16.51
CA LYS A 111 -25.03 29.94 15.93
C LYS A 111 -24.66 28.55 15.38
N GLN A 112 -23.61 27.90 15.91
CA GLN A 112 -23.19 26.54 15.56
C GLN A 112 -23.57 25.48 16.63
N GLY A 113 -24.12 25.90 17.77
CA GLY A 113 -24.42 25.00 18.90
C GLY A 113 -25.65 24.09 18.76
N HIS A 114 -26.60 24.40 17.88
CA HIS A 114 -27.87 23.64 17.82
C HIS A 114 -27.74 22.24 17.21
N GLY A 115 -26.96 22.07 16.15
CA GLY A 115 -26.75 20.73 15.55
C GLY A 115 -25.83 19.80 16.36
N ILE A 116 -25.03 20.35 17.29
CA ILE A 116 -24.03 19.60 18.08
C ILE A 116 -24.69 18.93 19.31
N GLN A 117 -25.60 19.63 20.00
CA GLN A 117 -26.38 19.07 21.12
C GLN A 117 -27.41 18.03 20.66
N GLU A 118 -27.93 18.16 19.43
CA GLU A 118 -28.86 17.21 18.82
C GLU A 118 -28.18 15.87 18.50
N LEU A 119 -26.93 15.87 18.01
CA LEU A 119 -26.15 14.65 17.74
C LEU A 119 -25.75 13.89 19.01
N GLU A 120 -25.46 14.63 20.08
CA GLU A 120 -25.14 14.09 21.41
C GLU A 120 -26.35 13.42 22.05
N SER A 121 -27.48 14.13 22.05
CA SER A 121 -28.76 13.59 22.51
C SER A 121 -29.11 12.34 21.72
N ALA A 122 -29.01 12.36 20.38
CA ALA A 122 -29.31 11.20 19.55
C ALA A 122 -28.37 10.00 19.79
N THR A 123 -27.07 10.21 19.99
CA THR A 123 -26.11 9.12 20.24
C THR A 123 -26.33 8.49 21.61
N LEU A 124 -26.46 9.31 22.66
CA LEU A 124 -26.70 8.84 24.03
C LEU A 124 -28.11 8.26 24.18
N GLU A 125 -29.10 8.83 23.50
CA GLU A 125 -30.46 8.31 23.44
C GLU A 125 -30.48 6.96 22.72
N LEU A 126 -29.81 6.78 21.59
CA LEU A 126 -29.69 5.48 20.92
C LEU A 126 -28.99 4.44 21.81
N LEU A 127 -27.86 4.78 22.42
CA LEU A 127 -27.15 3.87 23.32
C LEU A 127 -27.97 3.53 24.58
N SER A 128 -28.76 4.48 25.09
CA SER A 128 -29.68 4.30 26.22
C SER A 128 -30.90 3.44 25.82
N GLN A 129 -31.50 3.70 24.65
CA GLN A 129 -32.58 2.90 24.06
C GLN A 129 -32.14 1.46 23.77
N TRP A 130 -30.88 1.25 23.43
CA TRP A 130 -30.32 -0.09 23.24
C TRP A 130 -30.13 -0.86 24.54
N GLY A 131 -30.28 -0.22 25.70
CA GLY A 131 -30.44 -0.90 26.98
C GLY A 131 -29.23 -1.76 27.36
N ALA A 132 -28.02 -1.22 27.27
CA ALA A 132 -26.83 -1.83 27.86
C ALA A 132 -26.87 -1.73 29.41
N SER A 133 -27.81 -2.46 30.02
CA SER A 133 -27.96 -2.69 31.47
C SER A 133 -28.23 -4.20 31.68
N PRO A 134 -27.77 -4.82 32.79
CA PRO A 134 -27.38 -6.24 32.88
C PRO A 134 -28.46 -7.33 32.78
N HIS A 135 -29.67 -7.04 32.31
CA HIS A 135 -30.76 -8.01 32.31
C HIS A 135 -31.03 -8.58 30.92
N THR A 136 -30.48 -9.77 30.75
CA THR A 136 -30.73 -10.73 29.68
C THR A 136 -32.19 -11.22 29.75
N GLU A 137 -32.97 -10.96 28.71
CA GLU A 137 -33.98 -11.93 28.26
C GLU A 137 -33.62 -12.34 26.83
N ALA A 138 -33.21 -13.59 26.68
CA ALA A 138 -32.87 -14.19 25.41
C ALA A 138 -34.15 -14.37 24.58
N LEU A 139 -34.31 -13.54 23.55
CA LEU A 139 -35.25 -13.84 22.47
C LEU A 139 -34.68 -14.99 21.64
N HIS A 140 -35.29 -16.17 21.82
CA HIS A 140 -35.04 -17.34 20.99
C HIS A 140 -35.63 -17.12 19.60
N GLY A 141 -34.77 -16.83 18.62
CA GLY A 141 -35.07 -16.91 17.20
C GLY A 141 -33.76 -17.03 16.44
N THR A 142 -33.57 -18.12 15.70
CA THR A 142 -32.46 -18.30 14.77
C THR A 142 -32.85 -17.75 13.40
N PRO A 143 -32.28 -16.64 12.90
CA PRO A 143 -32.34 -16.33 11.48
C PRO A 143 -31.20 -17.10 10.81
N ASP A 144 -31.56 -18.26 10.26
CA ASP A 144 -30.78 -18.98 9.26
C ASP A 144 -30.95 -18.28 7.90
N SER A 145 -30.29 -17.14 7.72
CA SER A 145 -30.02 -16.61 6.39
C SER A 145 -28.66 -15.89 6.34
N PRO A 146 -27.93 -15.99 5.22
CA PRO A 146 -26.63 -15.33 5.01
C PRO A 146 -26.75 -13.85 4.62
N GLU A 147 -27.96 -13.30 4.58
CA GLU A 147 -28.18 -11.90 4.28
C GLU A 147 -27.98 -11.05 5.54
N PHE A 148 -27.52 -9.82 5.31
CA PHE A 148 -27.53 -8.70 6.25
C PHE A 148 -28.73 -8.86 7.19
N SER A 149 -28.52 -8.97 8.52
CA SER A 149 -29.71 -8.96 9.38
C SER A 149 -30.46 -7.69 9.05
N GLU A 150 -31.74 -7.83 8.70
CA GLU A 150 -32.71 -6.77 8.40
C GLU A 150 -32.97 -5.89 9.63
N SER A 151 -31.93 -5.49 10.33
CA SER A 151 -31.96 -4.46 11.33
C SER A 151 -32.04 -3.14 10.57
N THR A 152 -33.24 -2.60 10.46
CA THR A 152 -33.48 -1.20 10.08
C THR A 152 -33.12 -0.24 11.22
N GLU A 153 -32.62 -0.76 12.35
CA GLU A 153 -32.19 0.05 13.49
C GLU A 153 -31.07 1.01 13.06
N PRO A 154 -31.16 2.28 13.48
CA PRO A 154 -30.11 3.27 13.25
C PRO A 154 -28.77 2.78 13.85
N GLY A 155 -27.66 3.27 13.31
CA GLY A 155 -26.30 2.92 13.77
C GLY A 155 -25.48 4.15 14.11
N ILE A 156 -24.34 3.95 14.79
CA ILE A 156 -23.36 5.00 15.06
C ILE A 156 -22.15 4.77 14.15
N LEU A 157 -21.78 5.79 13.37
CA LEU A 157 -20.62 5.76 12.47
C LEU A 157 -19.47 6.62 13.03
N ASN A 158 -18.24 6.11 12.96
CA ASN A 158 -16.98 6.65 13.52
C ASN A 158 -17.04 6.99 15.03
N GLY A 159 -17.58 6.08 15.84
CA GLY A 159 -17.60 6.24 17.30
C GLY A 159 -16.19 6.17 17.91
N VAL A 160 -15.93 7.00 18.92
CA VAL A 160 -14.70 6.92 19.72
C VAL A 160 -15.06 6.72 21.18
N MET A 161 -14.49 5.68 21.80
CA MET A 161 -14.66 5.39 23.23
C MET A 161 -13.31 5.37 23.93
N ILE A 162 -13.25 5.99 25.10
CA ILE A 162 -12.15 5.79 26.06
C ILE A 162 -12.63 4.85 27.15
N SER A 163 -11.87 3.80 27.44
CA SER A 163 -12.16 2.89 28.54
C SER A 163 -10.88 2.33 29.15
N ARG A 164 -10.67 2.57 30.45
CA ARG A 164 -9.56 1.97 31.24
C ARG A 164 -8.19 2.11 30.55
N GLY A 165 -7.82 3.32 30.13
CA GLY A 165 -6.54 3.56 29.43
C GLY A 165 -6.51 3.18 27.94
N ARG A 166 -7.62 2.67 27.38
CA ARG A 166 -7.75 2.32 25.97
C ARG A 166 -8.51 3.40 25.22
N ILE A 167 -8.12 3.62 23.96
CA ILE A 167 -8.88 4.40 22.99
C ILE A 167 -9.35 3.42 21.92
N LEU A 168 -10.65 3.37 21.69
CA LEU A 168 -11.28 2.49 20.72
C LEU A 168 -11.88 3.35 19.60
N PHE A 169 -11.37 3.15 18.39
CA PHE A 169 -11.93 3.72 17.18
C PHE A 169 -12.87 2.69 16.55
N LEU A 170 -14.16 2.99 16.53
CA LEU A 170 -15.21 2.08 16.11
C LEU A 170 -15.82 2.61 14.82
N ASP A 171 -15.65 1.85 13.73
CA ASP A 171 -16.08 2.32 12.42
C ASP A 171 -17.62 2.38 12.32
N LEU A 172 -18.33 1.28 12.59
CA LEU A 172 -19.79 1.23 12.67
C LEU A 172 -20.23 0.39 13.89
N ILE A 173 -21.19 0.92 14.65
CA ILE A 173 -21.81 0.26 15.80
C ILE A 173 -23.31 0.23 15.58
N GLN A 174 -23.94 -0.92 15.83
CA GLN A 174 -25.38 -1.10 15.74
C GLN A 174 -25.86 -1.96 16.89
N ARG A 175 -27.18 -1.98 17.10
CA ARG A 175 -27.78 -2.99 17.95
C ARG A 175 -27.66 -4.37 17.30
N GLY A 176 -27.09 -5.31 18.04
CA GLY A 176 -26.99 -6.71 17.66
C GLY A 176 -28.33 -7.42 17.79
N ALA A 177 -28.46 -8.57 17.13
CA ALA A 177 -29.68 -9.36 17.10
C ALA A 177 -30.11 -9.89 18.49
N TYR A 178 -29.21 -9.89 19.48
CA TYR A 178 -29.47 -10.34 20.84
C TYR A 178 -29.50 -9.18 21.86
N GLY A 179 -29.65 -7.94 21.38
CA GLY A 179 -29.74 -6.75 22.22
C GLY A 179 -28.40 -6.15 22.66
N GLY A 180 -27.27 -6.83 22.42
CA GLY A 180 -25.93 -6.27 22.62
C GLY A 180 -25.47 -5.40 21.44
N LEU A 181 -24.19 -5.10 21.35
CA LEU A 181 -23.58 -4.34 20.26
C LEU A 181 -23.12 -5.26 19.13
N SER A 182 -23.42 -4.88 17.90
CA SER A 182 -22.79 -5.37 16.68
C SER A 182 -21.78 -4.31 16.21
N ILE A 183 -20.51 -4.68 16.10
CA ILE A 183 -19.46 -3.80 15.58
C ILE A 183 -19.00 -4.25 14.21
N THR A 184 -18.79 -3.30 13.30
CA THR A 184 -18.32 -3.58 11.94
C THR A 184 -17.08 -2.75 11.65
N LEU A 185 -15.96 -3.43 11.40
CA LEU A 185 -14.69 -2.81 10.98
C LEU A 185 -14.69 -2.61 9.47
N LEU A 186 -14.24 -1.45 9.01
CA LEU A 186 -14.19 -1.08 7.61
C LEU A 186 -12.77 -1.10 7.10
N LYS A 187 -12.52 -1.89 6.05
CA LYS A 187 -11.17 -2.03 5.50
C LYS A 187 -11.18 -1.86 3.99
N ALA A 188 -10.43 -0.87 3.52
CA ALA A 188 -10.07 -0.70 2.10
C ALA A 188 -9.08 -1.79 1.66
N ALA A 189 -9.55 -3.03 1.61
CA ALA A 189 -8.80 -4.22 1.29
C ALA A 189 -9.69 -5.22 0.54
N SER A 190 -9.09 -6.11 -0.25
CA SER A 190 -9.82 -7.16 -0.99
C SER A 190 -9.96 -8.48 -0.23
N LYS A 191 -9.40 -8.57 0.98
CA LYS A 191 -9.50 -9.72 1.87
C LYS A 191 -9.22 -9.34 3.31
N VAL A 192 -9.74 -10.14 4.25
CA VAL A 192 -9.41 -10.02 5.67
C VAL A 192 -7.96 -10.44 5.94
N LYS A 193 -7.28 -9.68 6.80
CA LYS A 193 -5.88 -9.90 7.21
C LYS A 193 -5.81 -10.13 8.72
N ASP A 194 -4.78 -10.82 9.19
CA ASP A 194 -4.53 -11.06 10.62
C ASP A 194 -4.46 -9.77 11.45
N GLY A 195 -4.05 -8.65 10.84
CA GLY A 195 -4.13 -7.32 11.48
C GLY A 195 -5.55 -6.92 11.85
N TYR A 196 -6.51 -7.12 10.95
CA TYR A 196 -7.91 -6.75 11.17
C TYR A 196 -8.56 -7.64 12.22
N VAL A 197 -8.14 -8.90 12.29
CA VAL A 197 -8.56 -9.85 13.33
C VAL A 197 -8.10 -9.38 14.71
N ARG A 198 -6.85 -8.94 14.81
CA ARG A 198 -6.29 -8.44 16.06
C ARG A 198 -6.96 -7.13 16.49
N GLU A 199 -7.26 -6.25 15.54
CA GLU A 199 -8.01 -5.02 15.77
C GLU A 199 -9.45 -5.31 16.26
N ALA A 200 -10.16 -6.22 15.60
CA ALA A 200 -11.49 -6.67 16.00
C ALA A 200 -11.52 -7.19 17.45
N ALA A 201 -10.52 -7.99 17.83
CA ALA A 201 -10.39 -8.49 19.19
C ALA A 201 -10.07 -7.38 20.21
N TRP A 202 -9.22 -6.42 19.85
CA TRP A 202 -8.92 -5.25 20.69
C TRP A 202 -10.18 -4.43 20.97
N LEU A 203 -10.98 -4.14 19.93
CA LEU A 203 -12.21 -3.37 20.06
C LEU A 203 -13.27 -4.11 20.88
N SER A 204 -13.47 -5.40 20.62
CA SER A 204 -14.44 -6.23 21.35
C SER A 204 -14.10 -6.32 22.84
N GLN A 205 -12.84 -6.62 23.19
CA GLN A 205 -12.42 -6.67 24.60
C GLN A 205 -12.48 -5.30 25.29
N GLY A 206 -12.18 -4.23 24.55
CA GLY A 206 -12.34 -2.86 25.01
C GLY A 206 -13.79 -2.55 25.39
N LEU A 207 -14.74 -2.87 24.52
CA LEU A 207 -16.18 -2.69 24.76
C LEU A 207 -16.71 -3.54 25.91
N THR A 208 -16.30 -4.81 25.98
CA THR A 208 -16.68 -5.68 27.11
C THR A 208 -16.13 -5.20 28.44
N ALA A 209 -14.88 -4.70 28.48
CA ALA A 209 -14.30 -4.12 29.68
C ALA A 209 -15.02 -2.82 30.12
N ALA A 210 -15.62 -2.10 29.16
CA ALA A 210 -16.46 -0.93 29.41
C ALA A 210 -17.89 -1.30 29.87
N GLY A 211 -18.25 -2.59 29.92
CA GLY A 211 -19.56 -3.08 30.36
C GLY A 211 -20.56 -3.35 29.23
N TYR A 212 -20.16 -3.21 27.96
CA TYR A 212 -21.03 -3.53 26.83
C TYR A 212 -20.98 -5.00 26.46
N GLN A 213 -22.15 -5.62 26.28
CA GLN A 213 -22.25 -6.92 25.63
C GLN A 213 -21.99 -6.74 24.13
N VAL A 214 -21.05 -7.50 23.55
CA VAL A 214 -20.78 -7.52 22.10
C VAL A 214 -21.32 -8.82 21.53
N ASP A 215 -22.30 -8.73 20.64
CA ASP A 215 -22.97 -9.87 20.02
C ASP A 215 -22.28 -10.34 18.75
N ASP A 216 -21.87 -9.40 17.90
CA ASP A 216 -21.33 -9.63 16.57
C ASP A 216 -20.10 -8.73 16.32
N VAL A 217 -19.08 -9.29 15.65
CA VAL A 217 -17.94 -8.54 15.13
C VAL A 217 -17.78 -8.85 13.65
N ASN A 218 -17.98 -7.84 12.82
CA ASN A 218 -17.95 -7.96 11.37
C ASN A 218 -16.71 -7.27 10.81
N VAL A 219 -16.13 -7.82 9.75
CA VAL A 219 -15.15 -7.10 8.93
C VAL A 219 -15.73 -6.93 7.55
N LEU A 220 -15.95 -5.67 7.19
CA LEU A 220 -16.36 -5.28 5.86
C LEU A 220 -15.13 -4.92 5.04
N TYR A 221 -15.05 -5.48 3.84
CA TYR A 221 -13.96 -5.25 2.93
C TYR A 221 -14.48 -5.20 1.49
N LEU A 222 -13.66 -4.70 0.58
CA LEU A 222 -14.04 -4.52 -0.82
C LEU A 222 -14.25 -5.88 -1.50
N ASN A 223 -15.34 -5.98 -2.27
CA ASN A 223 -15.64 -7.17 -3.05
C ASN A 223 -14.69 -7.25 -4.25
N LYS A 224 -13.80 -8.25 -4.27
CA LYS A 224 -12.84 -8.43 -5.37
C LYS A 224 -13.51 -8.70 -6.72
N ASP A 225 -14.73 -9.22 -6.71
CA ASP A 225 -15.48 -9.60 -7.91
C ASP A 225 -16.38 -8.46 -8.39
N TYR A 226 -16.29 -7.28 -7.77
CA TYR A 226 -17.09 -6.08 -8.05
C TYR A 226 -17.13 -5.73 -9.55
N PRO A 227 -18.24 -5.99 -10.25
CA PRO A 227 -18.55 -5.28 -11.46
C PRO A 227 -19.16 -3.94 -11.05
N ARG A 228 -18.65 -2.84 -11.62
CA ARG A 228 -19.12 -1.45 -11.44
C ARG A 228 -20.65 -1.25 -11.61
N ASN A 229 -21.38 -2.26 -12.10
CA ASN A 229 -22.83 -2.28 -12.31
C ASN A 229 -23.63 -3.08 -11.27
N SER A 230 -23.06 -3.45 -10.12
CA SER A 230 -23.79 -4.05 -9.00
C SER A 230 -23.79 -3.13 -7.78
N SER A 231 -24.84 -3.18 -6.98
CA SER A 231 -24.94 -2.49 -5.67
C SER A 231 -24.02 -3.11 -4.59
N GLU A 232 -23.26 -4.16 -4.92
CA GLU A 232 -22.47 -4.96 -3.98
C GLU A 232 -20.96 -4.66 -4.08
N ILE A 233 -20.60 -3.39 -3.87
CA ILE A 233 -19.20 -2.92 -3.81
C ILE A 233 -18.39 -3.63 -2.72
N PHE A 234 -19.07 -4.22 -1.74
CA PHE A 234 -18.47 -4.78 -0.53
C PHE A 234 -18.84 -6.24 -0.33
N SER A 235 -17.88 -7.01 0.18
CA SER A 235 -18.10 -8.33 0.74
C SER A 235 -18.05 -8.23 2.27
N ILE A 236 -18.90 -9.00 2.94
CA ILE A 236 -18.96 -9.03 4.39
C ILE A 236 -18.44 -10.36 4.87
N GLN A 237 -17.44 -10.35 5.76
CA GLN A 237 -17.15 -11.51 6.59
C GLN A 237 -17.78 -11.28 7.96
N ARG A 238 -18.99 -11.82 8.14
CA ARG A 238 -19.68 -11.90 9.43
C ARG A 238 -19.09 -13.02 10.26
N GLN A 239 -19.06 -12.84 11.58
CA GLN A 239 -18.88 -13.93 12.53
C GLN A 239 -19.95 -13.81 13.60
N LYS A 240 -20.93 -14.73 13.58
CA LYS A 240 -21.88 -14.91 14.69
C LYS A 240 -21.16 -15.56 15.87
N LYS A 241 -21.59 -15.26 17.11
CA LYS A 241 -21.11 -15.82 18.39
C LYS A 241 -20.23 -17.09 18.25
N GLY A 242 -18.93 -16.95 18.53
CA GLY A 242 -18.08 -18.11 18.85
C GLY A 242 -16.67 -18.09 18.27
N HIS A 243 -15.72 -17.58 19.07
CA HIS A 243 -14.38 -18.16 19.28
C HIS A 243 -13.36 -18.29 18.14
N LYS A 244 -13.67 -18.15 16.85
CA LYS A 244 -12.66 -18.41 15.79
C LYS A 244 -11.69 -17.27 15.52
N PHE A 245 -12.02 -16.02 15.84
CA PHE A 245 -11.05 -14.91 15.72
C PHE A 245 -10.23 -14.68 16.99
N MET A 246 -10.79 -14.92 18.18
CA MET A 246 -10.00 -15.00 19.41
C MET A 246 -9.34 -16.38 19.48
N LYS A 247 -8.27 -16.58 18.69
CA LYS A 247 -7.24 -17.53 19.11
C LYS A 247 -6.88 -17.19 20.56
N ALA A 248 -6.69 -18.19 21.41
CA ALA A 248 -6.22 -18.00 22.79
C ALA A 248 -4.99 -17.05 22.85
N ASP A 249 -4.19 -17.04 21.78
CA ASP A 249 -3.06 -16.15 21.55
C ASP A 249 -3.41 -14.65 21.62
N ILE A 250 -4.60 -14.21 21.19
CA ILE A 250 -4.96 -12.79 21.17
C ILE A 250 -5.37 -12.29 22.56
N ALA A 251 -6.13 -13.08 23.33
CA ALA A 251 -6.41 -12.74 24.72
C ALA A 251 -5.11 -12.67 25.54
N ALA A 252 -4.19 -13.62 25.32
CA ALA A 252 -2.86 -13.59 25.92
C ALA A 252 -2.00 -12.41 25.43
N GLU A 253 -2.13 -12.00 24.16
CA GLU A 253 -1.46 -10.80 23.62
C GLU A 253 -1.99 -9.51 24.25
N VAL A 254 -3.32 -9.37 24.37
CA VAL A 254 -3.95 -8.21 25.02
C VAL A 254 -3.56 -8.15 26.49
N GLN A 255 -3.60 -9.28 27.22
CA GLN A 255 -3.10 -9.34 28.60
C GLN A 255 -1.62 -9.00 28.70
N ARG A 256 -0.77 -9.46 27.75
CA ARG A 256 0.65 -9.09 27.69
C ARG A 256 0.83 -7.59 27.47
N ILE A 257 0.03 -7.00 26.59
CA ILE A 257 0.01 -5.56 26.33
C ILE A 257 -0.41 -4.79 27.59
N GLU A 258 -1.50 -5.20 28.25
CA GLU A 258 -1.99 -4.58 29.50
C GLU A 258 -0.94 -4.67 30.62
N ALA A 259 -0.32 -5.84 30.80
CA ALA A 259 0.77 -6.02 31.76
C ALA A 259 1.99 -5.14 31.41
N ALA A 260 2.25 -4.93 30.12
CA ALA A 260 3.32 -4.06 29.65
C ALA A 260 3.01 -2.56 29.81
N LEU A 261 1.72 -2.16 29.82
CA LEU A 261 1.29 -0.78 30.11
C LEU A 261 1.57 -0.40 31.58
N GLY A 262 1.49 -1.35 32.51
CA GLY A 262 1.85 -1.16 33.92
C GLY A 262 3.36 -1.23 34.23
N SER A 263 4.22 -1.43 33.22
CA SER A 263 5.67 -1.60 33.39
C SER A 263 6.47 -0.42 32.82
N PRO A 264 7.59 0.01 33.45
CA PRO A 264 8.42 1.11 32.94
C PRO A 264 8.86 0.87 31.49
N PRO A 265 9.01 1.93 30.68
CA PRO A 265 9.17 1.81 29.22
C PRO A 265 10.38 0.93 28.87
N TYR A 266 10.10 -0.17 28.17
CA TYR A 266 11.13 -1.03 27.58
C TYR A 266 11.75 -0.29 26.38
N ARG A 267 13.06 -0.03 26.41
CA ARG A 267 13.79 0.37 25.20
C ARG A 267 13.73 -0.80 24.22
N ILE A 268 13.04 -0.60 23.11
CA ILE A 268 13.06 -1.57 22.01
C ILE A 268 14.46 -1.50 21.37
N GLU A 269 15.41 -2.27 21.91
CA GLU A 269 16.71 -2.48 21.29
C GLU A 269 16.52 -3.33 20.04
N SER A 270 16.34 -2.66 18.90
CA SER A 270 16.29 -3.23 17.53
C SER A 270 15.29 -4.38 17.34
N ILE A 271 14.20 -4.15 16.62
CA ILE A 271 13.33 -5.24 16.16
C ILE A 271 14.06 -5.96 15.01
N PRO A 272 14.45 -7.25 15.15
CA PRO A 272 15.12 -7.97 14.08
C PRO A 272 14.19 -8.07 12.86
N GLY A 273 14.51 -7.36 11.79
CA GLY A 273 13.69 -7.31 10.58
C GLY A 273 12.83 -6.06 10.38
N CYS A 274 12.91 -5.03 11.25
CA CYS A 274 12.35 -3.71 10.95
C CYS A 274 13.09 -3.13 9.73
N ARG A 275 12.43 -3.09 8.56
CA ARG A 275 12.95 -2.48 7.32
C ARG A 275 12.18 -1.21 6.91
N SER A 276 11.32 -0.69 7.79
CA SER A 276 10.48 0.47 7.47
C SER A 276 11.30 1.75 7.68
N SER A 277 11.68 2.39 6.57
CA SER A 277 12.23 3.75 6.53
C SER A 277 11.24 4.82 7.03
N SER A 278 9.98 4.46 7.18
CA SER A 278 8.88 5.28 7.68
C SER A 278 8.47 4.93 9.12
N CYS A 279 9.26 4.14 9.84
CA CYS A 279 8.99 3.81 11.23
C CYS A 279 9.48 4.94 12.15
N PRO A 280 8.58 5.63 12.87
CA PRO A 280 8.95 6.71 13.78
C PRO A 280 9.76 6.23 15.00
N PHE A 281 9.82 4.92 15.24
CA PHE A 281 10.61 4.30 16.31
C PHE A 281 11.97 3.75 15.85
N CYS A 282 12.10 3.32 14.59
CA CYS A 282 13.35 2.73 14.09
C CYS A 282 14.39 3.79 13.68
N GLY A 283 13.98 5.08 13.59
CA GLY A 283 14.85 6.27 13.53
C GLY A 283 15.83 6.35 12.34
N SER A 284 16.27 7.56 12.03
CA SER A 284 17.37 7.85 11.09
C SER A 284 18.74 7.33 11.54
N GLU A 285 18.82 6.69 12.72
CA GLU A 285 20.06 6.23 13.36
C GLU A 285 20.47 4.80 12.98
N ASN A 286 19.67 4.07 12.19
CA ASN A 286 20.13 2.83 11.57
C ASN A 286 20.78 3.16 10.22
N PRO A 287 22.12 3.22 10.12
CA PRO A 287 22.78 3.50 8.86
C PRO A 287 22.36 2.46 7.82
N LEU A 288 22.06 2.93 6.61
CA LEU A 288 21.80 2.04 5.49
C LEU A 288 22.99 1.10 5.30
N PRO A 289 22.76 -0.20 4.99
CA PRO A 289 23.83 -1.15 4.80
C PRO A 289 24.83 -0.67 3.73
N GLY A 290 26.09 -0.47 4.14
CA GLY A 290 27.15 -0.04 3.24
C GLY A 290 27.46 -1.05 2.12
N PRO A 291 28.32 -0.69 1.14
CA PRO A 291 28.82 -1.64 0.15
C PRO A 291 29.37 -2.92 0.78
N GLY A 292 28.98 -4.07 0.22
CA GLY A 292 29.42 -5.38 0.70
C GLY A 292 28.80 -5.87 2.01
N ASP A 293 27.84 -5.17 2.63
CA ASP A 293 27.10 -5.67 3.80
C ASP A 293 26.23 -6.89 3.44
N ILE A 294 26.19 -7.89 4.32
CA ILE A 294 25.48 -9.17 4.11
C ILE A 294 23.97 -9.03 3.87
N SER A 295 23.34 -7.94 4.32
CA SER A 295 21.92 -7.67 4.04
C SER A 295 21.63 -7.31 2.58
N ARG A 296 22.68 -6.95 1.81
CA ARG A 296 22.64 -6.73 0.36
C ARG A 296 22.74 -8.03 -0.44
N LEU A 297 22.77 -9.20 0.21
CA LEU A 297 22.58 -10.47 -0.50
C LEU A 297 21.25 -10.46 -1.26
N HIS A 298 21.29 -10.93 -2.50
CA HIS A 298 20.11 -11.03 -3.35
C HIS A 298 19.07 -11.92 -2.69
N ARG A 299 17.83 -11.44 -2.58
CA ARG A 299 16.73 -12.15 -1.90
C ARG A 299 17.10 -12.62 -0.49
N SER A 300 17.87 -11.80 0.24
CA SER A 300 18.37 -12.15 1.57
C SER A 300 17.27 -12.45 2.59
N GLY A 301 16.09 -11.83 2.51
CA GLY A 301 14.99 -12.09 3.46
C GLY A 301 15.47 -12.15 4.92
N GLY A 302 15.15 -13.23 5.63
CA GLY A 302 15.68 -13.52 6.98
C GLY A 302 17.05 -14.22 7.01
N LEU A 303 17.64 -14.57 5.87
CA LEU A 303 18.96 -15.21 5.78
C LEU A 303 20.07 -14.28 6.29
N ALA A 304 20.02 -12.98 5.95
CA ALA A 304 21.00 -12.01 6.42
C ALA A 304 21.10 -11.96 7.95
N SER A 305 19.97 -11.93 8.65
CA SER A 305 19.96 -11.95 10.12
C SER A 305 20.56 -13.24 10.69
N LYS A 306 20.30 -14.39 10.04
CA LYS A 306 20.87 -15.69 10.45
C LYS A 306 22.38 -15.77 10.20
N LEU A 307 22.87 -15.15 9.12
CA LEU A 307 24.29 -15.06 8.82
C LEU A 307 25.02 -14.16 9.82
N ARG A 308 24.42 -13.02 10.18
CA ARG A 308 24.95 -12.14 11.23
C ARG A 308 25.05 -12.85 12.59
N ALA A 309 24.08 -13.71 12.93
CA ALA A 309 24.15 -14.53 14.14
C ALA A 309 25.32 -15.53 14.15
N GLN A 310 25.91 -15.85 12.99
CA GLN A 310 27.17 -16.62 12.88
C GLN A 310 28.42 -15.72 12.78
N GLY A 311 28.29 -14.41 12.98
CA GLY A 311 29.37 -13.44 12.84
C GLY A 311 29.67 -13.00 11.40
N ILE A 312 28.86 -13.42 10.42
CA ILE A 312 29.06 -13.08 9.00
C ILE A 312 28.32 -11.79 8.70
N THR A 313 29.06 -10.68 8.60
CA THR A 313 28.51 -9.33 8.39
C THR A 313 28.77 -8.80 6.97
N ARG A 314 29.70 -9.40 6.22
CA ARG A 314 30.04 -9.00 4.85
C ARG A 314 29.80 -10.13 3.84
N VAL A 315 29.45 -9.75 2.60
CA VAL A 315 29.24 -10.68 1.48
C VAL A 315 30.52 -11.45 1.14
N LYS A 316 31.70 -10.81 1.21
CA LYS A 316 33.01 -11.48 1.01
C LYS A 316 33.33 -12.56 2.05
N ASP A 317 32.70 -12.50 3.22
CA ASP A 317 32.90 -13.47 4.31
C ASP A 317 31.90 -14.64 4.22
N LEU A 318 31.08 -14.71 3.16
CA LEU A 318 30.07 -15.76 2.98
C LEU A 318 30.65 -17.16 2.98
N HIS A 319 31.92 -17.34 2.57
CA HIS A 319 32.63 -18.62 2.61
C HIS A 319 32.80 -19.20 4.03
N LEU A 320 32.68 -18.37 5.08
CA LEU A 320 32.79 -18.78 6.48
C LEU A 320 31.50 -19.40 7.05
N VAL A 321 30.41 -19.45 6.26
CA VAL A 321 29.11 -19.98 6.70
C VAL A 321 29.19 -21.44 7.14
N LYS A 322 28.64 -21.73 8.31
CA LYS A 322 28.62 -23.07 8.91
C LYS A 322 27.28 -23.79 8.67
N PRO A 323 27.27 -25.13 8.58
CA PRO A 323 26.03 -25.91 8.55
C PRO A 323 25.13 -25.63 9.78
N PRO A 324 23.78 -25.74 9.64
CA PRO A 324 23.06 -26.09 8.43
C PRO A 324 22.83 -24.91 7.47
N LEU A 325 23.23 -23.68 7.84
CA LEU A 325 22.93 -22.47 7.06
C LEU A 325 23.58 -22.47 5.68
N LYS A 326 24.76 -23.09 5.54
CA LYS A 326 25.46 -23.28 4.25
C LYS A 326 24.57 -23.90 3.17
N GLN A 327 23.65 -24.80 3.53
CA GLN A 327 22.73 -25.46 2.60
C GLN A 327 21.66 -24.50 2.04
N LYS A 328 21.45 -23.35 2.69
CA LYS A 328 20.51 -22.31 2.25
C LYS A 328 21.15 -21.29 1.31
N ILE A 329 22.46 -21.35 1.11
CA ILE A 329 23.18 -20.46 0.20
C ILE A 329 22.98 -20.95 -1.24
N LYS A 330 22.45 -20.07 -2.10
CA LYS A 330 22.13 -20.38 -3.50
C LYS A 330 23.32 -20.04 -4.43
N PRO A 331 23.36 -20.61 -5.65
CA PRO A 331 24.44 -20.34 -6.61
C PRO A 331 24.71 -18.85 -6.84
N TYR A 332 23.65 -18.03 -6.95
CA TYR A 332 23.79 -16.59 -7.13
C TYR A 332 24.45 -15.87 -5.94
N HIS A 333 24.28 -16.35 -4.70
CA HIS A 333 24.99 -15.76 -3.55
C HIS A 333 26.50 -15.98 -3.65
N TRP A 334 26.93 -17.14 -4.19
CA TRP A 334 28.35 -17.41 -4.42
C TRP A 334 28.94 -16.51 -5.51
N ILE A 335 28.15 -16.17 -6.52
CA ILE A 335 28.54 -15.19 -7.54
C ILE A 335 28.69 -13.80 -6.92
N GLN A 336 27.79 -13.38 -6.03
CA GLN A 336 27.96 -12.11 -5.30
C GLN A 336 29.22 -12.11 -4.43
N HIS A 337 29.48 -13.21 -3.73
CA HIS A 337 30.69 -13.40 -2.96
C HIS A 337 31.95 -13.26 -3.82
N GLN A 338 31.99 -13.92 -4.98
CA GLN A 338 33.10 -13.83 -5.91
C GLN A 338 33.28 -12.42 -6.48
N ALA A 339 32.19 -11.78 -6.89
CA ALA A 339 32.18 -10.41 -7.39
C ALA A 339 32.71 -9.41 -6.37
N GLU A 340 32.28 -9.53 -5.10
CA GLU A 340 32.73 -8.68 -3.99
C GLU A 340 34.20 -8.93 -3.65
N LEU A 341 34.66 -10.19 -3.69
CA LEU A 341 36.06 -10.53 -3.45
C LEU A 341 36.99 -9.97 -4.52
N GLN A 342 36.58 -10.02 -5.78
CA GLN A 342 37.40 -9.60 -6.91
C GLN A 342 37.24 -8.11 -7.22
N GLY A 343 36.18 -7.46 -6.73
CA GLY A 343 35.82 -6.09 -7.12
C GLY A 343 35.50 -5.96 -8.61
N GLN A 344 35.09 -7.06 -9.26
CA GLN A 344 34.92 -7.15 -10.71
C GLN A 344 33.62 -7.85 -11.08
N GLU A 345 33.13 -7.50 -12.27
CA GLU A 345 31.97 -8.13 -12.90
C GLU A 345 32.17 -9.64 -13.08
N GLN A 346 31.09 -10.39 -12.86
CA GLN A 346 31.02 -11.82 -13.13
C GLN A 346 30.11 -12.05 -14.33
N VAL A 347 30.65 -12.73 -15.36
CA VAL A 347 29.93 -13.04 -16.60
C VAL A 347 29.99 -14.55 -16.85
N LYS A 348 28.83 -15.17 -17.02
CA LYS A 348 28.68 -16.55 -17.49
C LYS A 348 28.47 -16.53 -19.00
N THR A 349 29.56 -16.59 -19.76
CA THR A 349 29.58 -16.42 -21.22
C THR A 349 28.59 -17.34 -21.93
N GLU A 350 28.55 -18.64 -21.61
CA GLU A 350 27.63 -19.59 -22.25
C GLU A 350 26.15 -19.26 -22.01
N ALA A 351 25.78 -18.94 -20.76
CA ALA A 351 24.40 -18.57 -20.42
C ALA A 351 23.99 -17.25 -21.07
N LEU A 352 24.92 -16.28 -21.18
CA LEU A 352 24.68 -15.02 -21.85
C LEU A 352 24.53 -15.18 -23.36
N GLN A 353 25.39 -15.99 -23.99
CA GLN A 353 25.32 -16.30 -25.42
C GLN A 353 24.00 -16.99 -25.76
N ASN A 354 23.61 -18.02 -25.00
CA ASN A 354 22.33 -18.71 -25.18
C ASN A 354 21.11 -17.77 -25.07
N PHE A 355 21.16 -16.77 -24.17
CA PHE A 355 20.10 -15.78 -24.06
C PHE A 355 20.01 -14.89 -25.31
N LEU A 356 21.15 -14.38 -25.81
CA LEU A 356 21.19 -13.48 -26.96
C LEU A 356 20.86 -14.20 -28.27
N ASP A 357 21.30 -15.45 -28.45
CA ASP A 357 20.99 -16.26 -29.65
C ASP A 357 19.50 -16.62 -29.74
N GLY A 358 18.81 -16.63 -28.60
CA GLY A 358 17.36 -16.82 -28.54
C GLY A 358 16.54 -15.62 -29.03
N LEU A 359 17.16 -14.45 -29.23
CA LEU A 359 16.48 -13.24 -29.67
C LEU A 359 16.26 -13.24 -31.20
N LYS A 360 15.06 -12.81 -31.62
CA LYS A 360 14.69 -12.68 -33.04
C LYS A 360 14.70 -11.21 -33.43
N TRP A 361 15.42 -10.86 -34.48
CA TRP A 361 15.47 -9.48 -34.98
C TRP A 361 14.28 -9.17 -35.90
N PRO A 362 13.84 -7.90 -35.99
CA PRO A 362 14.31 -6.74 -35.22
C PRO A 362 13.92 -6.84 -33.74
N LEU A 363 14.66 -6.16 -32.86
CA LEU A 363 14.31 -6.10 -31.44
C LEU A 363 13.42 -4.90 -31.19
N TYR A 364 12.34 -5.11 -30.46
CA TYR A 364 11.52 -4.06 -29.90
C TYR A 364 11.73 -3.97 -28.40
N PHE A 365 11.49 -2.80 -27.84
CA PHE A 365 11.54 -2.53 -26.41
C PHE A 365 10.22 -1.87 -26.02
N LEU A 366 9.63 -2.31 -24.91
CA LEU A 366 8.31 -1.84 -24.47
C LEU A 366 8.30 -1.61 -22.96
N ASP A 367 7.79 -0.47 -22.55
CA ASP A 367 7.50 -0.16 -21.16
C ASP A 367 6.10 0.46 -21.03
N PHE A 368 5.47 0.29 -19.86
CA PHE A 368 4.15 0.84 -19.56
C PHE A 368 4.15 1.61 -18.25
N GLU A 369 3.52 2.77 -18.26
CA GLU A 369 3.07 3.43 -17.04
C GLU A 369 1.59 3.14 -16.80
N CYS A 370 1.29 2.72 -15.58
CA CYS A 370 -0.05 2.32 -15.16
C CYS A 370 -0.49 3.07 -13.91
N TYR A 371 -1.79 3.30 -13.80
CA TYR A 371 -2.43 3.64 -12.54
C TYR A 371 -3.26 2.48 -12.02
N LEU A 372 -3.66 2.57 -10.76
CA LEU A 372 -4.48 1.59 -10.08
C LEU A 372 -5.40 2.30 -9.07
N GLU A 373 -6.65 1.85 -8.99
CA GLU A 373 -7.65 2.42 -8.09
C GLU A 373 -8.33 1.30 -7.29
N ALA A 374 -8.65 1.56 -6.03
CA ALA A 374 -9.50 0.72 -5.20
C ALA A 374 -10.95 0.73 -5.69
N LEU A 375 -11.40 1.86 -6.22
CA LEU A 375 -12.73 2.07 -6.82
C LEU A 375 -12.55 2.41 -8.31
N PRO A 376 -12.44 1.41 -9.20
CA PRO A 376 -12.11 1.63 -10.61
C PRO A 376 -13.11 2.53 -11.34
N ARG A 377 -12.58 3.46 -12.14
CA ARG A 377 -13.40 4.37 -12.96
C ARG A 377 -14.05 3.70 -14.18
N TRP A 378 -13.48 2.62 -14.69
CA TRP A 378 -13.89 2.07 -15.98
C TRP A 378 -14.57 0.74 -15.85
N ASN A 379 -15.54 0.49 -16.74
CA ASN A 379 -16.17 -0.81 -16.84
C ASN A 379 -15.14 -1.88 -17.21
N GLY A 380 -15.28 -3.06 -16.59
CA GLY A 380 -14.38 -4.18 -16.79
C GLY A 380 -13.04 -4.09 -16.06
N VAL A 381 -12.73 -2.99 -15.36
CA VAL A 381 -11.50 -2.86 -14.57
C VAL A 381 -11.72 -3.40 -13.16
N GLY A 382 -10.86 -4.34 -12.75
CA GLY A 382 -10.84 -4.85 -11.39
C GLY A 382 -10.20 -3.88 -10.40
N MET A 383 -10.48 -4.10 -9.11
CA MET A 383 -9.86 -3.32 -8.04
C MET A 383 -8.35 -3.52 -8.02
N TRP A 384 -7.62 -2.42 -7.84
CA TRP A 384 -6.15 -2.38 -7.85
C TRP A 384 -5.53 -3.01 -9.11
N GLU A 385 -6.30 -3.10 -10.19
CA GLU A 385 -5.81 -3.54 -11.49
C GLU A 385 -4.90 -2.46 -12.08
N HIS A 386 -3.80 -2.88 -12.69
CA HIS A 386 -2.93 -1.97 -13.43
C HIS A 386 -3.60 -1.59 -14.75
N VAL A 387 -3.97 -0.32 -14.86
CA VAL A 387 -4.55 0.25 -16.07
C VAL A 387 -3.50 1.11 -16.78
N PRO A 388 -3.08 0.75 -18.00
CA PRO A 388 -2.07 1.52 -18.71
C PRO A 388 -2.63 2.87 -19.14
N PHE A 389 -1.86 3.92 -18.89
CA PHE A 389 -2.14 5.26 -19.41
C PHE A 389 -1.04 5.77 -20.33
N LEU A 390 0.13 5.14 -20.32
CA LEU A 390 1.23 5.47 -21.24
C LEU A 390 1.98 4.19 -21.59
N TYR A 391 2.43 4.09 -22.84
CA TYR A 391 3.52 3.20 -23.22
C TYR A 391 4.56 3.97 -24.03
N SER A 392 5.80 3.47 -24.00
CA SER A 392 6.84 3.84 -24.95
C SER A 392 7.36 2.59 -25.66
N ALA A 393 7.68 2.74 -26.96
CA ALA A 393 8.16 1.67 -27.80
C ALA A 393 9.35 2.11 -28.68
N TYR A 394 10.42 1.33 -28.62
CA TYR A 394 11.61 1.51 -29.46
C TYR A 394 11.89 0.27 -30.29
N ARG A 395 12.54 0.44 -31.44
CA ARG A 395 13.02 -0.62 -32.32
C ARG A 395 14.53 -0.50 -32.50
N MET A 396 15.21 -1.63 -32.55
CA MET A 396 16.63 -1.73 -32.90
C MET A 396 16.80 -2.85 -33.92
N ASP A 397 17.32 -2.49 -35.09
CA ASP A 397 17.64 -3.46 -36.14
C ASP A 397 19.00 -4.12 -35.89
N ASN A 398 19.20 -5.29 -36.50
CA ASN A 398 20.40 -6.09 -36.31
C ASN A 398 21.65 -5.27 -36.69
N PRO A 399 22.61 -5.06 -35.77
CA PRO A 399 23.84 -4.31 -36.04
C PRO A 399 24.63 -4.81 -37.27
N GLY A 400 24.49 -6.09 -37.62
CA GLY A 400 25.17 -6.72 -38.77
C GLY A 400 24.38 -6.68 -40.09
N SER A 401 23.17 -6.15 -40.12
CA SER A 401 22.33 -6.08 -41.33
C SER A 401 22.46 -4.74 -42.05
N ARG A 402 22.33 -4.73 -43.38
CA ARG A 402 21.99 -3.50 -44.10
C ARG A 402 20.55 -3.16 -43.76
N SER A 403 20.31 -1.94 -43.28
CA SER A 403 18.97 -1.50 -42.91
C SER A 403 18.05 -1.47 -44.14
N GLU A 404 17.07 -2.38 -44.18
CA GLU A 404 15.97 -2.33 -45.15
C GLU A 404 14.84 -1.38 -44.67
N SER A 405 14.86 -1.01 -43.39
CA SER A 405 13.84 -0.20 -42.71
C SER A 405 14.12 1.31 -42.74
N GLY A 406 15.34 1.72 -43.09
CA GLY A 406 15.81 3.11 -43.03
C GLY A 406 16.42 3.54 -41.69
N PHE A 407 16.44 2.66 -40.67
CA PHE A 407 17.01 2.93 -39.35
C PHE A 407 18.51 2.65 -39.26
N SER A 408 19.22 3.29 -38.33
CA SER A 408 20.65 3.04 -38.09
C SER A 408 20.88 1.71 -37.36
N PRO A 409 21.51 0.68 -37.98
CA PRO A 409 21.70 -0.62 -37.36
C PRO A 409 22.39 -0.53 -35.99
N GLY A 410 21.84 -1.22 -34.98
CA GLY A 410 22.38 -1.21 -33.61
C GLY A 410 22.09 0.05 -32.79
N SER A 411 21.37 1.03 -33.32
CA SER A 411 20.84 2.17 -32.56
C SER A 411 19.33 2.00 -32.32
N PRO A 412 18.84 2.23 -31.09
CA PRO A 412 17.41 2.20 -30.82
C PRO A 412 16.72 3.46 -31.36
N GLU A 413 15.62 3.28 -32.07
CA GLU A 413 14.80 4.36 -32.61
C GLU A 413 13.37 4.28 -32.09
N LYS A 414 12.78 5.42 -31.71
CA LYS A 414 11.42 5.47 -31.16
C LYS A 414 10.43 5.17 -32.28
N VAL A 415 9.62 4.13 -32.09
CA VAL A 415 8.59 3.72 -33.07
C VAL A 415 7.18 4.03 -32.60
N GLY A 416 6.99 4.26 -31.30
CA GLY A 416 5.67 4.51 -30.74
C GLY A 416 5.70 5.11 -29.35
N SER A 417 4.68 5.92 -29.05
CA SER A 417 4.32 6.37 -27.71
C SER A 417 2.88 6.83 -27.73
N TYR A 418 2.11 6.51 -26.70
CA TYR A 418 0.72 6.94 -26.59
C TYR A 418 0.36 7.21 -25.14
N LEU A 419 0.05 8.47 -24.82
CA LEU A 419 -0.40 8.91 -23.51
C LEU A 419 -1.91 9.18 -23.51
N ILE A 420 -2.64 8.57 -22.58
CA ILE A 420 -4.04 8.82 -22.31
C ILE A 420 -4.13 9.92 -21.26
N GLU A 421 -4.53 11.13 -21.64
CA GLU A 421 -4.88 12.17 -20.67
C GLU A 421 -6.15 11.75 -19.88
N PRO A 422 -6.25 12.09 -18.58
CA PRO A 422 -7.45 11.81 -17.80
C PRO A 422 -8.72 12.41 -18.41
N GLY A 423 -9.82 11.65 -18.38
CA GLY A 423 -11.13 12.14 -18.80
C GLY A 423 -11.99 11.04 -19.42
N GLU A 424 -11.50 10.42 -20.49
CA GLU A 424 -12.20 9.37 -21.24
C GLU A 424 -11.41 8.05 -21.27
N ASP A 425 -12.11 6.93 -21.43
CA ASP A 425 -11.49 5.61 -21.56
C ASP A 425 -10.94 5.39 -22.97
N ARG A 426 -9.67 5.72 -23.18
CA ARG A 426 -9.00 5.59 -24.50
C ARG A 426 -8.10 4.37 -24.61
N ARG A 427 -8.34 3.33 -23.80
CA ARG A 427 -7.53 2.09 -23.84
C ARG A 427 -7.64 1.35 -25.17
N GLY A 428 -8.77 1.48 -25.86
CA GLY A 428 -8.95 0.95 -27.22
C GLY A 428 -7.96 1.57 -28.21
N GLU A 429 -7.78 2.89 -28.15
CA GLU A 429 -6.84 3.61 -29.02
C GLU A 429 -5.38 3.33 -28.66
N LEU A 430 -5.07 3.26 -27.36
CA LEU A 430 -3.74 2.84 -26.90
C LEU A 430 -3.40 1.46 -27.45
N ALA A 431 -4.33 0.51 -27.42
CA ALA A 431 -4.14 -0.83 -27.97
C ALA A 431 -3.95 -0.83 -29.50
N ASP A 432 -4.72 -0.01 -30.22
CA ASP A 432 -4.59 0.12 -31.68
C ASP A 432 -3.22 0.69 -32.07
N ALA A 433 -2.75 1.71 -31.34
CA ALA A 433 -1.43 2.30 -31.52
C ALA A 433 -0.32 1.27 -31.22
N LEU A 434 -0.45 0.54 -30.12
CA LEU A 434 0.51 -0.47 -29.70
C LEU A 434 0.67 -1.60 -30.75
N ILE A 435 -0.44 -2.10 -31.29
CA ILE A 435 -0.44 -3.16 -32.33
C ILE A 435 0.25 -2.66 -33.60
N ARG A 436 -0.01 -1.42 -34.01
CA ARG A 436 0.62 -0.81 -35.17
C ARG A 436 2.14 -0.65 -34.97
N ASP A 437 2.55 -0.09 -33.83
CA ASP A 437 3.94 0.32 -33.61
C ASP A 437 4.89 -0.88 -33.39
N LEU A 438 4.40 -1.97 -32.78
CA LEU A 438 5.21 -3.18 -32.52
C LEU A 438 5.23 -4.20 -33.67
N GLY A 439 4.42 -3.99 -34.70
CA GLY A 439 4.34 -4.85 -35.88
C GLY A 439 4.06 -6.32 -35.58
N SER A 440 4.52 -7.23 -36.45
CA SER A 440 4.23 -8.67 -36.39
C SER A 440 5.45 -9.59 -36.21
N GLU A 441 6.68 -9.07 -36.22
CA GLU A 441 7.92 -9.85 -36.27
C GLU A 441 8.98 -9.46 -35.24
N GLY A 442 9.92 -10.35 -34.94
CA GLY A 442 11.00 -10.07 -33.99
C GLY A 442 10.62 -10.24 -32.51
N SER A 443 11.57 -10.02 -31.62
CA SER A 443 11.41 -10.15 -30.16
C SER A 443 11.05 -8.81 -29.54
N ILE A 444 10.15 -8.82 -28.56
CA ILE A 444 9.76 -7.63 -27.79
C ILE A 444 10.33 -7.77 -26.38
N LEU A 445 11.35 -7.00 -26.08
CA LEU A 445 12.03 -7.01 -24.80
C LEU A 445 11.32 -6.08 -23.81
N VAL A 446 11.07 -6.63 -22.63
CA VAL A 446 10.50 -5.93 -21.47
C VAL A 446 11.37 -6.24 -20.25
N TYR A 447 11.39 -5.37 -19.25
CA TYR A 447 12.24 -5.55 -18.06
C TYR A 447 11.45 -6.05 -16.86
N GLY A 448 11.29 -7.37 -16.75
CA GLY A 448 10.43 -7.99 -15.74
C GLY A 448 9.05 -8.36 -16.31
N ILE A 449 9.06 -9.27 -17.27
CA ILE A 449 7.94 -9.67 -18.15
C ILE A 449 6.57 -9.88 -17.51
N HIS A 450 6.49 -10.18 -16.22
CA HIS A 450 5.21 -10.47 -15.58
C HIS A 450 4.27 -9.27 -15.58
N PHE A 451 4.80 -8.05 -15.46
CA PHE A 451 4.02 -6.83 -15.38
C PHE A 451 3.39 -6.50 -16.74
N GLU A 452 4.20 -6.29 -17.78
CA GLU A 452 3.74 -5.90 -19.12
C GLU A 452 2.85 -6.99 -19.72
N LYS A 453 3.20 -8.27 -19.49
CA LYS A 453 2.36 -9.38 -19.92
C LYS A 453 1.00 -9.40 -19.21
N ALA A 454 0.92 -9.01 -17.95
CA ALA A 454 -0.35 -8.90 -17.24
C ALA A 454 -1.20 -7.77 -17.82
N VAL A 455 -0.61 -6.60 -18.05
CA VAL A 455 -1.26 -5.44 -18.70
C VAL A 455 -1.83 -5.83 -20.07
N LEU A 456 -1.00 -6.41 -20.94
CA LEU A 456 -1.41 -6.85 -22.28
C LEU A 456 -2.52 -7.88 -22.25
N ARG A 457 -2.47 -8.84 -21.30
CA ARG A 457 -3.54 -9.84 -21.12
C ARG A 457 -4.84 -9.19 -20.66
N ARG A 458 -4.79 -8.18 -19.80
CA ARG A 458 -6.01 -7.46 -19.40
C ARG A 458 -6.59 -6.68 -20.57
N LEU A 459 -5.78 -5.94 -21.31
CA LEU A 459 -6.22 -5.28 -22.54
C LEU A 459 -6.86 -6.27 -23.52
N ALA A 460 -6.23 -7.44 -23.75
CA ALA A 460 -6.76 -8.48 -24.64
C ALA A 460 -8.09 -9.08 -24.14
N SER A 461 -8.26 -9.16 -22.82
CA SER A 461 -9.51 -9.65 -22.22
C SER A 461 -10.66 -8.65 -22.28
N LEU A 462 -10.35 -7.34 -22.34
CA LEU A 462 -11.33 -6.26 -22.36
C LEU A 462 -11.70 -5.83 -23.77
N LEU A 463 -10.77 -5.96 -24.72
CA LEU A 463 -10.89 -5.44 -26.07
C LEU A 463 -10.96 -6.59 -27.08
N ASP A 464 -12.12 -7.23 -27.19
CA ASP A 464 -12.31 -8.43 -28.03
C ASP A 464 -11.86 -8.24 -29.48
N THR A 465 -12.10 -7.07 -30.08
CA THR A 465 -11.68 -6.77 -31.46
C THR A 465 -10.17 -6.63 -31.62
N ARG A 466 -9.42 -6.32 -30.54
CA ARG A 466 -7.94 -6.20 -30.53
C ARG A 466 -7.24 -7.44 -29.97
N ARG A 467 -7.97 -8.38 -29.39
CA ARG A 467 -7.45 -9.58 -28.70
C ARG A 467 -6.34 -10.28 -29.48
N LYS A 468 -6.59 -10.60 -30.76
CA LYS A 468 -5.63 -11.33 -31.61
C LYS A 468 -4.29 -10.59 -31.77
N GLY A 469 -4.33 -9.27 -31.98
CA GLY A 469 -3.10 -8.46 -32.12
C GLY A 469 -2.32 -8.40 -30.81
N LEU A 470 -3.02 -8.22 -29.69
CA LEU A 470 -2.40 -8.20 -28.36
C LEU A 470 -1.80 -9.57 -27.97
N GLU A 471 -2.47 -10.67 -28.32
CA GLU A 471 -1.95 -12.02 -28.12
C GLU A 471 -0.66 -12.26 -28.91
N GLN A 472 -0.58 -11.76 -30.15
CA GLN A 472 0.66 -11.84 -30.95
C GLN A 472 1.81 -11.09 -30.29
N ILE A 473 1.56 -9.90 -29.73
CA ILE A 473 2.56 -9.15 -28.94
C ILE A 473 3.00 -10.00 -27.72
N ILE A 474 2.05 -10.56 -26.97
CA ILE A 474 2.31 -11.39 -25.78
C ILE A 474 3.22 -12.59 -26.12
N HIS A 475 3.03 -13.21 -27.27
CA HIS A 475 3.82 -14.35 -27.72
C HIS A 475 5.27 -14.00 -28.10
N ARG A 476 5.55 -12.74 -28.41
CA ARG A 476 6.88 -12.23 -28.77
C ARG A 476 7.67 -11.67 -27.59
N LEU A 477 7.05 -11.57 -26.40
CA LEU A 477 7.70 -11.01 -25.22
C LEU A 477 8.89 -11.86 -24.75
N VAL A 478 10.02 -11.18 -24.49
CA VAL A 478 11.23 -11.74 -23.89
C VAL A 478 11.61 -10.90 -22.67
N ASP A 479 11.92 -11.57 -21.56
CA ASP A 479 12.29 -10.90 -20.32
C ASP A 479 13.78 -10.55 -20.30
N LEU A 480 14.11 -9.27 -20.43
CA LEU A 480 15.49 -8.77 -20.37
C LEU A 480 16.07 -8.78 -18.95
N GLN A 481 15.24 -8.96 -17.91
CA GLN A 481 15.74 -9.09 -16.54
C GLN A 481 16.44 -10.44 -16.30
N LYS A 482 16.17 -11.47 -17.13
CA LYS A 482 16.67 -12.85 -16.92
C LYS A 482 18.18 -12.96 -16.71
N PRO A 483 19.06 -12.38 -17.55
CA PRO A 483 20.51 -12.47 -17.35
C PRO A 483 20.97 -11.94 -15.97
N PHE A 484 20.23 -10.98 -15.42
CA PHE A 484 20.50 -10.38 -14.11
C PHE A 484 19.78 -11.10 -12.97
N ALA A 485 18.62 -11.71 -13.19
CA ALA A 485 17.95 -12.51 -12.16
C ALA A 485 18.72 -13.79 -11.82
N GLU A 486 19.44 -14.35 -12.79
CA GLU A 486 20.23 -15.58 -12.66
C GLU A 486 21.72 -15.33 -12.37
N PHE A 487 22.13 -14.06 -12.31
CA PHE A 487 23.52 -13.62 -12.27
C PHE A 487 24.38 -14.30 -13.33
N SER A 488 23.84 -14.40 -14.55
CA SER A 488 24.64 -14.65 -15.75
C SER A 488 25.48 -13.42 -16.07
N VAL A 489 25.03 -12.24 -15.68
CA VAL A 489 25.80 -11.00 -15.62
C VAL A 489 25.54 -10.34 -14.26
N TYR A 490 26.58 -10.08 -13.49
CA TYR A 490 26.48 -9.43 -12.18
C TYR A 490 27.70 -8.58 -11.87
N HIS A 491 27.48 -7.30 -11.55
CA HIS A 491 28.51 -6.39 -11.05
C HIS A 491 28.36 -6.17 -9.53
N PRO A 492 29.44 -6.06 -8.74
CA PRO A 492 29.35 -5.83 -7.28
C PRO A 492 28.53 -4.58 -6.92
N ASP A 493 28.63 -3.51 -7.71
CA ASP A 493 27.87 -2.26 -7.50
C ASP A 493 26.35 -2.42 -7.60
N GLN A 494 25.85 -3.51 -8.20
CA GLN A 494 24.43 -3.85 -8.13
C GLN A 494 23.96 -4.09 -6.69
N GLY A 495 24.86 -4.50 -5.78
CA GLY A 495 24.53 -4.76 -4.38
C GLY A 495 23.35 -5.71 -4.19
N GLY A 496 23.29 -6.76 -5.03
CA GLY A 496 22.22 -7.76 -5.04
C GLY A 496 20.88 -7.29 -5.60
N LYS A 497 20.77 -6.07 -6.11
CA LYS A 497 19.58 -5.60 -6.81
C LYS A 497 19.66 -5.92 -8.30
N ILE A 498 18.49 -6.06 -8.90
CA ILE A 498 18.32 -6.42 -10.32
C ILE A 498 17.28 -5.53 -11.01
N SER A 499 16.95 -4.37 -10.43
CA SER A 499 16.05 -3.42 -11.09
C SER A 499 16.80 -2.69 -12.20
N LEU A 500 16.08 -2.25 -13.24
CA LEU A 500 16.66 -1.50 -14.35
C LEU A 500 17.40 -0.25 -13.85
N LYS A 501 16.78 0.50 -12.93
CA LYS A 501 17.38 1.66 -12.24
C LYS A 501 18.71 1.38 -11.54
N THR A 502 18.97 0.13 -11.16
CA THR A 502 20.28 -0.27 -10.61
C THR A 502 21.21 -0.76 -11.71
N VAL A 503 20.74 -1.64 -12.59
CA VAL A 503 21.58 -2.37 -13.54
C VAL A 503 22.04 -1.48 -14.70
N LEU A 504 21.16 -0.63 -15.21
CA LEU A 504 21.44 0.26 -16.35
C LEU A 504 22.69 1.14 -16.10
N PRO A 505 22.74 1.99 -15.06
CA PRO A 505 23.91 2.85 -14.83
C PRO A 505 25.19 2.08 -14.56
N VAL A 506 25.07 0.92 -13.90
CA VAL A 506 26.23 0.07 -13.58
C VAL A 506 26.87 -0.52 -14.84
N LEU A 507 26.08 -0.93 -15.84
CA LEU A 507 26.60 -1.64 -17.01
C LEU A 507 26.80 -0.77 -18.25
N THR A 508 26.12 0.38 -18.34
CA THR A 508 26.13 1.23 -19.54
C THR A 508 26.65 2.65 -19.29
N ARG A 509 26.76 3.08 -18.02
CA ARG A 509 26.98 4.48 -17.61
C ARG A 509 25.89 5.45 -18.04
N HIS A 510 24.78 4.98 -18.62
CA HIS A 510 23.58 5.76 -18.80
C HIS A 510 22.77 5.72 -17.51
N GLY A 511 22.39 6.89 -17.01
CA GLY A 511 21.62 7.04 -15.78
C GLY A 511 20.25 7.66 -16.03
N TYR A 512 19.54 7.89 -14.94
CA TYR A 512 18.32 8.67 -14.90
C TYR A 512 18.70 10.09 -14.53
N GLU A 513 18.08 11.09 -15.15
CA GLU A 513 18.20 12.48 -14.73
C GLU A 513 17.40 12.74 -13.45
N ASP A 514 17.76 13.79 -12.70
CA ASP A 514 17.05 14.20 -11.48
C ASP A 514 15.77 14.99 -11.82
N ASP A 515 14.80 14.30 -12.43
CA ASP A 515 13.47 14.85 -12.73
C ASP A 515 12.48 14.65 -11.56
N LYS A 516 11.37 15.40 -11.59
CA LYS A 516 10.28 15.25 -10.60
C LYS A 516 9.59 13.89 -10.72
N VAL A 517 9.49 13.35 -11.93
CA VAL A 517 9.06 11.97 -12.17
C VAL A 517 10.30 11.08 -12.25
N SER A 518 10.62 10.44 -11.13
CA SER A 518 11.86 9.65 -11.01
C SER A 518 11.60 8.14 -10.81
N SER A 519 10.32 7.77 -10.76
CA SER A 519 9.86 6.41 -10.54
C SER A 519 8.44 6.23 -11.06
N GLY A 520 8.06 4.99 -11.39
CA GLY A 520 6.67 4.65 -11.71
C GLY A 520 5.67 4.98 -10.59
N SER A 521 6.11 5.12 -9.33
CA SER A 521 5.25 5.61 -8.24
C SER A 521 4.95 7.10 -8.39
N ASP A 522 5.92 7.92 -8.81
CA ASP A 522 5.72 9.36 -9.05
C ASP A 522 4.82 9.59 -10.27
N ALA A 523 5.02 8.78 -11.32
CA ALA A 523 4.19 8.76 -12.52
C ALA A 523 2.72 8.42 -12.17
N PHE A 524 2.52 7.30 -11.47
CA PHE A 524 1.21 6.90 -10.99
C PHE A 524 0.54 7.96 -10.12
N ILE A 525 1.24 8.47 -9.08
CA ILE A 525 0.66 9.44 -8.13
C ILE A 525 0.30 10.74 -8.84
N GLY A 526 1.15 11.22 -9.76
CA GLY A 526 0.86 12.43 -10.54
C GLY A 526 -0.37 12.23 -11.42
N TYR A 527 -0.43 11.13 -12.16
CA TYR A 527 -1.59 10.79 -12.99
C TYR A 527 -2.87 10.70 -12.15
N TYR A 528 -2.78 10.09 -10.97
CA TYR A 528 -3.88 10.00 -10.02
C TYR A 528 -4.39 11.38 -9.57
N TYR A 529 -3.50 12.35 -9.29
CA TYR A 529 -3.92 13.70 -8.92
C TYR A 529 -4.65 14.45 -10.03
N LEU A 530 -4.34 14.14 -11.29
CA LEU A 530 -5.04 14.68 -12.46
C LEU A 530 -6.38 13.98 -12.70
N MET A 531 -6.50 12.68 -12.41
CA MET A 531 -7.77 11.97 -12.45
C MET A 531 -8.75 12.45 -11.38
N HIS A 532 -8.24 12.94 -10.25
CA HIS A 532 -9.02 13.34 -9.08
C HIS A 532 -8.76 14.79 -8.66
N PRO A 533 -9.11 15.78 -9.51
CA PRO A 533 -8.95 17.19 -9.17
C PRO A 533 -9.83 17.60 -7.98
N GLU A 534 -10.94 16.91 -7.74
CA GLU A 534 -11.87 17.14 -6.63
C GLU A 534 -11.29 16.77 -5.26
N LEU A 535 -10.26 15.94 -5.21
CA LEU A 535 -9.69 15.52 -3.94
C LEU A 535 -8.91 16.66 -3.28
N PRO A 536 -9.22 17.00 -2.01
CA PRO A 536 -8.49 18.01 -1.26
C PRO A 536 -7.10 17.47 -0.91
N VAL A 537 -6.07 18.11 -1.47
CA VAL A 537 -4.67 17.81 -1.14
C VAL A 537 -4.03 19.10 -0.66
N PRO A 538 -4.02 19.37 0.66
CA PRO A 538 -3.30 20.51 1.21
C PRO A 538 -1.83 20.49 0.77
N GLU A 539 -1.28 21.67 0.48
CA GLU A 539 0.12 21.80 0.05
C GLU A 539 1.10 21.22 1.07
N SER A 540 0.76 21.32 2.36
CA SER A 540 1.55 20.75 3.47
C SER A 540 1.62 19.22 3.45
N TRP A 541 0.71 18.53 2.75
CA TRP A 541 0.68 17.08 2.69
C TRP A 541 1.57 16.51 1.61
N ASP A 542 1.52 17.16 0.45
CA ASP A 542 2.20 16.73 -0.76
C ASP A 542 2.33 17.88 -1.77
N PRO A 543 3.45 18.62 -1.74
CA PRO A 543 3.74 19.68 -2.71
C PRO A 543 3.72 19.18 -4.16
N TYR A 544 3.92 17.88 -4.40
CA TYR A 544 3.88 17.29 -5.74
C TYR A 544 2.49 17.37 -6.37
N ALA A 545 1.41 17.30 -5.56
CA ALA A 545 0.04 17.43 -6.07
C ALA A 545 -0.21 18.80 -6.71
N ARG A 546 0.30 19.87 -6.07
CA ARG A 546 0.22 21.24 -6.59
C ARG A 546 0.97 21.36 -7.91
N TYR A 547 2.22 20.91 -7.91
CA TYR A 547 3.08 20.89 -9.09
C TYR A 547 2.39 20.26 -10.31
N VAL A 548 1.82 19.06 -10.11
CA VAL A 548 1.15 18.32 -11.18
C VAL A 548 -0.12 19.03 -11.67
N ARG A 549 -0.92 19.61 -10.76
CA ARG A 549 -2.19 20.29 -11.10
C ARG A 549 -1.99 21.65 -11.76
N GLU A 550 -0.95 22.39 -11.40
CA GLU A 550 -0.64 23.71 -11.97
C GLU A 550 -0.10 23.61 -13.41
N ASP A 551 0.70 22.59 -13.71
CA ASP A 551 1.22 22.35 -15.06
C ASP A 551 1.15 20.86 -15.47
N PRO A 552 -0.06 20.36 -15.82
CA PRO A 552 -0.24 18.97 -16.27
C PRO A 552 0.59 18.65 -17.51
N ARG A 553 0.82 19.63 -18.39
CA ARG A 553 1.59 19.44 -19.64
C ARG A 553 3.05 19.17 -19.35
N ARG A 554 3.63 19.82 -18.34
CA ARG A 554 4.98 19.51 -17.88
C ARG A 554 5.05 18.13 -17.25
N PHE A 555 4.10 17.77 -16.39
CA PHE A 555 4.01 16.42 -15.84
C PHE A 555 3.97 15.35 -16.95
N TYR A 556 3.17 15.54 -18.00
CA TYR A 556 3.10 14.61 -19.13
C TYR A 556 4.44 14.43 -19.84
N ARG A 557 5.17 15.53 -20.11
CA ARG A 557 6.50 15.43 -20.73
C ARG A 557 7.50 14.68 -19.85
N GLU A 558 7.45 14.89 -18.54
CA GLU A 558 8.36 14.23 -17.60
C GLU A 558 8.04 12.74 -17.45
N VAL A 559 6.75 12.33 -17.41
CA VAL A 559 6.38 10.90 -17.40
C VAL A 559 6.68 10.21 -18.73
N GLU A 560 6.49 10.88 -19.85
CA GLU A 560 6.92 10.37 -21.17
C GLU A 560 8.43 10.20 -21.23
N SER A 561 9.21 11.16 -20.74
CA SER A 561 10.68 11.08 -20.70
C SER A 561 11.18 9.97 -19.78
N TYR A 562 10.53 9.80 -18.62
CA TYR A 562 10.81 8.70 -17.70
C TYR A 562 10.57 7.33 -18.36
N CYS A 563 9.39 7.14 -18.97
CA CYS A 563 9.04 5.88 -19.65
C CYS A 563 9.92 5.62 -20.88
N ASP A 564 10.30 6.67 -21.63
CA ASP A 564 11.29 6.57 -22.70
C ASP A 564 12.63 6.09 -22.15
N THR A 565 13.10 6.63 -21.02
CA THR A 565 14.36 6.25 -20.37
C THR A 565 14.39 4.79 -19.96
N ASP A 566 13.31 4.28 -19.38
CA ASP A 566 13.18 2.86 -19.10
C ASP A 566 13.19 2.02 -20.40
N THR A 567 12.52 2.50 -21.46
CA THR A 567 12.41 1.78 -22.73
C THR A 567 13.71 1.73 -23.53
N TYR A 568 14.31 2.88 -23.87
CA TYR A 568 15.56 2.92 -24.62
C TYR A 568 16.74 2.43 -23.77
N GLY A 569 16.66 2.55 -22.44
CA GLY A 569 17.65 2.00 -21.50
C GLY A 569 17.83 0.49 -21.68
N MET A 570 16.74 -0.25 -21.94
CA MET A 570 16.83 -1.67 -22.27
C MET A 570 17.64 -1.94 -23.54
N ALA A 571 17.57 -1.08 -24.55
CA ALA A 571 18.36 -1.23 -25.76
C ALA A 571 19.86 -1.02 -25.51
N TYR A 572 20.22 0.01 -24.72
CA TYR A 572 21.61 0.19 -24.28
C TYR A 572 22.11 -1.01 -23.47
N LEU A 573 21.23 -1.60 -22.67
CA LEU A 573 21.56 -2.78 -21.89
C LEU A 573 21.84 -3.99 -22.80
N VAL A 574 21.02 -4.24 -23.84
CA VAL A 574 21.29 -5.27 -24.85
C VAL A 574 22.63 -5.03 -25.54
N ASN A 575 22.92 -3.80 -25.97
CA ASN A 575 24.21 -3.46 -26.58
C ASN A 575 25.38 -3.73 -25.62
N ALA A 576 25.22 -3.40 -24.34
CA ALA A 576 26.21 -3.67 -23.31
C ALA A 576 26.42 -5.17 -23.05
N LEU A 577 25.37 -5.99 -23.18
CA LEU A 577 25.44 -7.46 -23.11
C LEU A 577 26.17 -8.03 -24.33
N ILE A 578 25.83 -7.61 -25.55
CA ILE A 578 26.50 -8.03 -26.79
C ILE A 578 28.00 -7.72 -26.72
N ASN A 579 28.38 -6.53 -26.24
CA ASN A 579 29.77 -6.11 -26.15
C ASN A 579 30.60 -6.93 -25.16
N ARG A 580 29.98 -7.57 -24.16
CA ARG A 580 30.67 -8.46 -23.20
C ARG A 580 31.09 -9.78 -23.84
N LEU A 581 30.31 -10.30 -24.78
CA LEU A 581 30.66 -11.51 -25.53
C LEU A 581 31.75 -11.27 -26.59
N LYS A 582 31.95 -10.02 -27.03
CA LYS A 582 33.04 -9.67 -27.96
C LYS A 582 34.40 -9.48 -27.29
N LYS A 583 34.42 -9.29 -25.96
CA LYS A 583 35.62 -8.98 -25.17
C LYS A 583 36.20 -10.20 -24.44
N GLY A 584 35.40 -11.25 -24.25
CA GLY A 584 35.84 -12.56 -23.75
C GLY A 584 36.07 -13.50 -24.91
#